data_AF-A0A4Y1WWT4-F1
#
_entry.id   AF-A0A4Y1WWT4-F1
#
_cell.length_a   1.000
_cell.length_b   1.000
_cell.length_c   1.000
_cell.angle_alpha   90.00
_cell.angle_beta   90.00
_cell.angle_gamma   90.00
#
_symmetry.space_group_name_H-M   'P 1'
#
loop_
_entity.id
_entity.type
_entity.pdbx_description
1 polymer ?
#
loop_
_entity_poly.entity_id
_entity_poly.type
_entity_poly.pdbx_seq_one_letter_code
_entity_poly.pdbx_strand_id
1 'polypeptide(L)'
;MMKIVYNRFIPFGRFTALTVLVWLFVKEGVALTARLLNHEKIHMRQQLEIVAVCLLGTVAAHLLFGVSAWWMLAAVPAPLLIYGLSVAIEVLLPPYNRAYGNSCFETEAIYNQHDPLYTRRWWRHLFAWITYIPNRKYPYIPPEKRPPMMKN
;
A
#
# COMPACT_ATOMS: atom_id res chain seq x y z
N MET A 1 -12.69 2.01 -7.83
CA MET A 1 -13.08 3.26 -7.14
C MET A 1 -12.90 3.04 -5.64
N MET A 2 -12.29 3.99 -4.93
CA MET A 2 -12.06 3.90 -3.49
C MET A 2 -13.30 4.37 -2.71
N LYS A 3 -13.73 3.61 -1.70
CA LYS A 3 -14.86 3.92 -0.82
C LYS A 3 -14.32 4.51 0.49
N ILE A 4 -14.68 5.76 0.78
CA ILE A 4 -14.20 6.48 1.95
C ILE A 4 -15.18 6.27 3.11
N VAL A 5 -14.66 5.89 4.27
CA VAL A 5 -15.44 5.69 5.50
C VAL A 5 -14.76 6.47 6.62
N TYR A 6 -15.46 7.45 7.18
CA TYR A 6 -15.02 8.10 8.42
C TYR A 6 -15.37 7.21 9.61
N ASN A 7 -14.41 6.97 10.49
CA ASN A 7 -14.58 6.03 11.59
C ASN A 7 -13.82 6.50 12.85
N ARG A 8 -14.46 6.31 14.01
CA ARG A 8 -13.93 6.72 15.32
C ARG A 8 -12.89 5.76 15.89
N PHE A 9 -12.97 4.47 15.56
CA PHE A 9 -12.15 3.41 16.15
C PHE A 9 -10.95 3.03 15.28
N ILE A 10 -11.14 3.00 13.96
CA ILE A 10 -10.14 2.67 12.95
C ILE A 10 -9.92 3.92 12.09
N PRO A 11 -8.68 4.35 11.83
CA PRO A 11 -7.40 3.70 12.14
C PRO A 11 -6.95 3.83 13.60
N PHE A 12 -6.28 2.80 14.12
CA PHE A 12 -5.80 2.75 15.51
C PHE A 12 -4.59 3.66 15.77
N GLY A 13 -4.43 4.11 17.01
CA GLY A 13 -3.22 4.82 17.46
C GLY A 13 -2.92 6.09 16.67
N ARG A 14 -1.65 6.23 16.23
CA ARG A 14 -1.15 7.42 15.51
C ARG A 14 -1.51 7.48 14.03
N PHE A 15 -2.12 6.43 13.48
CA PHE A 15 -2.49 6.41 12.06
C PHE A 15 -3.68 7.34 11.82
N THR A 16 -3.61 8.07 10.71
CA THR A 16 -4.60 9.08 10.31
C THR A 16 -5.62 8.48 9.32
N ALA A 17 -5.13 7.62 8.43
CA ALA A 17 -5.87 6.89 7.43
C ALA A 17 -5.36 5.44 7.36
N LEU A 18 -6.20 4.53 6.89
CA LEU A 18 -5.86 3.13 6.61
C LEU A 18 -6.64 2.65 5.40
N THR A 19 -5.94 2.27 4.34
CA THR A 19 -6.53 1.58 3.20
C THR A 19 -6.58 0.08 3.43
N VAL A 20 -7.76 -0.51 3.26
CA VAL A 20 -7.99 -1.96 3.22
C VAL A 20 -8.78 -2.28 1.96
N LEU A 21 -8.12 -2.92 1.00
CA LEU A 21 -8.62 -3.18 -0.35
C LEU A 21 -9.19 -1.89 -0.97
N VAL A 22 -10.50 -1.87 -1.24
CA VAL A 22 -11.19 -0.74 -1.85
C VAL A 22 -11.71 0.27 -0.82
N TRP A 23 -11.58 -0.01 0.48
CA TRP A 23 -12.05 0.87 1.56
C TRP A 23 -10.90 1.70 2.12
N LEU A 24 -11.14 2.99 2.28
CA LEU A 24 -10.27 3.92 2.98
C LEU A 24 -10.96 4.34 4.29
N PHE A 25 -10.41 3.90 5.41
CA PHE A 25 -10.84 4.33 6.74
C PHE A 25 -10.08 5.60 7.13
N VAL A 26 -10.81 6.66 7.44
CA VAL A 26 -10.24 7.95 7.86
C VAL A 26 -10.71 8.26 9.27
N LYS A 27 -9.81 8.68 10.15
CA LYS A 27 -10.19 9.07 11.52
C LYS A 27 -11.09 10.29 11.49
N GLU A 28 -12.10 10.32 12.36
CA GLU A 28 -12.98 11.49 12.51
C GLU A 28 -12.19 12.78 12.79
N GLY A 29 -12.63 13.91 12.22
CA GLY A 29 -11.97 15.22 12.36
C GLY A 29 -10.73 15.42 11.50
N VAL A 30 -10.23 14.40 10.80
CA VAL A 30 -9.11 14.53 9.87
C VAL A 30 -9.57 15.07 8.53
N ALA A 31 -8.93 16.15 8.08
CA ALA A 31 -9.11 16.66 6.72
C ALA A 31 -8.45 15.73 5.69
N LEU A 32 -9.25 15.16 4.79
CA LEU A 32 -8.75 14.33 3.68
C LEU A 32 -8.17 15.20 2.56
N THR A 33 -6.88 15.54 2.68
CA THR A 33 -6.16 16.32 1.65
C THR A 33 -6.00 15.54 0.34
N ALA A 34 -5.84 16.25 -0.79
CA ALA A 34 -5.57 15.62 -2.09
C ALA A 34 -4.32 14.72 -2.07
N ARG A 35 -3.27 15.14 -1.35
CA ARG A 35 -2.04 14.37 -1.16
C ARG A 35 -2.31 13.06 -0.40
N LEU A 36 -3.03 13.15 0.73
CA LEU A 36 -3.39 11.96 1.51
C LEU A 36 -4.25 11.01 0.69
N LEU A 37 -5.27 11.51 -0.01
CA LEU A 37 -6.10 10.68 -0.87
C LEU A 37 -5.30 9.99 -1.99
N ASN A 38 -4.32 10.68 -2.59
CA ASN A 38 -3.46 10.08 -3.61
C ASN A 38 -2.55 9.01 -3.04
N HIS A 39 -1.96 9.25 -1.87
CA HIS A 39 -1.16 8.27 -1.13
C HIS A 39 -1.95 6.98 -0.88
N GLU A 40 -3.16 7.11 -0.34
CA GLU A 40 -4.04 5.97 -0.06
C GLU A 40 -4.49 5.24 -1.34
N LYS A 41 -4.72 5.96 -2.45
CA LYS A 41 -5.02 5.32 -3.75
C LYS A 41 -3.87 4.45 -4.26
N ILE A 42 -2.62 4.83 -3.99
CA ILE A 42 -1.45 4.00 -4.32
C ILE A 42 -1.49 2.71 -3.50
N HIS A 43 -1.78 2.79 -2.20
CA HIS A 43 -1.99 1.60 -1.36
C HIS A 43 -3.11 0.71 -1.86
N MET A 44 -4.25 1.26 -2.27
CA MET A 44 -5.33 0.46 -2.87
C MET A 44 -4.82 -0.27 -4.12
N ARG A 45 -4.05 0.39 -5.00
CA ARG A 45 -3.48 -0.23 -6.20
C ARG A 45 -2.55 -1.40 -5.84
N GLN A 46 -1.61 -1.16 -4.92
CA GLN A 46 -0.67 -2.18 -4.42
C GLN A 46 -1.41 -3.40 -3.84
N GLN A 47 -2.46 -3.18 -3.05
CA GLN A 47 -3.22 -4.28 -2.47
C GLN A 47 -3.99 -5.08 -3.53
N LEU A 48 -4.58 -4.42 -4.52
CA LEU A 48 -5.28 -5.08 -5.62
C LEU A 48 -4.32 -5.89 -6.52
N GLU A 49 -3.10 -5.39 -6.75
CA GLU A 49 -2.04 -6.13 -7.45
C GLU A 49 -1.70 -7.44 -6.73
N ILE A 50 -1.51 -7.38 -5.40
CA ILE A 50 -1.22 -8.55 -4.58
C ILE A 50 -2.38 -9.55 -4.60
N VAL A 51 -3.62 -9.08 -4.39
CA VAL A 51 -4.82 -9.94 -4.47
C VAL A 51 -4.87 -10.66 -5.82
N ALA A 52 -4.65 -9.93 -6.91
CA ALA A 52 -4.70 -10.52 -8.26
C ALA A 52 -3.65 -11.62 -8.43
N VAL A 53 -2.41 -11.38 -8.03
CA VAL A 53 -1.34 -12.39 -8.13
C VAL A 53 -1.60 -13.60 -7.24
N CYS A 54 -2.00 -13.40 -5.98
CA CYS A 54 -2.32 -14.49 -5.06
C CYS A 54 -3.50 -15.32 -5.58
N LEU A 55 -4.55 -14.68 -6.10
CA LEU A 55 -5.71 -15.37 -6.66
C LEU A 55 -5.31 -16.18 -7.89
N LEU A 56 -4.58 -15.60 -8.84
CA LEU A 56 -4.08 -16.31 -10.03
C LEU A 56 -3.20 -17.52 -9.63
N GLY A 57 -2.32 -17.36 -8.65
CA GLY A 57 -1.47 -18.44 -8.14
C GLY A 57 -2.29 -19.58 -7.51
N THR A 58 -3.28 -19.26 -6.68
CA THR A 58 -4.15 -20.28 -6.05
C THR A 58 -5.06 -20.98 -7.08
N VAL A 59 -5.54 -20.27 -8.10
CA VAL A 59 -6.28 -20.87 -9.23
C VAL A 59 -5.39 -21.84 -10.00
N ALA A 60 -4.17 -21.41 -10.37
CA ALA A 60 -3.22 -22.29 -11.03
C ALA A 60 -2.89 -23.53 -10.18
N ALA A 61 -2.69 -23.35 -8.87
CA ALA A 61 -2.41 -24.45 -7.96
C ALA A 61 -3.59 -25.45 -7.85
N HIS A 62 -4.82 -24.95 -7.83
CA HIS A 62 -6.02 -25.79 -7.86
C HIS A 62 -6.09 -26.62 -9.14
N LEU A 63 -5.90 -25.97 -10.30
CA LEU A 63 -6.03 -26.61 -11.61
C LEU A 63 -4.89 -27.59 -11.91
N LEU A 64 -3.66 -27.28 -11.49
CA LEU A 64 -2.48 -28.07 -11.84
C LEU A 64 -2.15 -29.16 -10.82
N PHE A 65 -2.49 -28.94 -9.55
CA PHE A 65 -2.05 -29.81 -8.44
C PHE A 65 -3.20 -30.29 -7.54
N GLY A 66 -4.46 -29.95 -7.87
CA GLY A 66 -5.62 -30.35 -7.08
C GLY A 66 -5.69 -29.71 -5.69
N VAL A 67 -4.97 -28.60 -5.46
CA VAL A 67 -5.03 -27.85 -4.20
C VAL A 67 -6.47 -27.40 -3.95
N SER A 68 -6.98 -27.53 -2.72
CA SER A 68 -8.35 -27.12 -2.39
C SER A 68 -8.63 -25.65 -2.76
N ALA A 69 -9.75 -25.38 -3.43
CA ALA A 69 -10.18 -24.04 -3.80
C ALA A 69 -10.42 -23.12 -2.59
N TRP A 70 -10.59 -23.69 -1.38
CA TRP A 70 -10.67 -22.91 -0.13
C TRP A 70 -9.49 -21.96 0.06
N TRP A 71 -8.29 -22.34 -0.43
CA TRP A 71 -7.09 -21.52 -0.35
C TRP A 71 -7.17 -20.20 -1.13
N MET A 72 -8.13 -20.04 -2.05
CA MET A 72 -8.35 -18.76 -2.74
C MET A 72 -8.73 -17.62 -1.78
N LEU A 73 -9.37 -17.94 -0.65
CA LEU A 73 -9.71 -16.95 0.38
C LEU A 73 -8.47 -16.32 1.02
N ALA A 74 -7.32 -16.99 0.96
CA ALA A 74 -6.06 -16.44 1.46
C ALA A 74 -5.59 -15.19 0.69
N ALA A 75 -6.08 -14.97 -0.54
CA ALA A 75 -5.77 -13.78 -1.32
C ALA A 75 -6.31 -12.49 -0.66
N VAL A 76 -7.38 -12.57 0.14
CA VAL A 76 -8.00 -11.40 0.80
C VAL A 76 -7.09 -10.79 1.89
N PRO A 77 -6.57 -11.55 2.87
CA PRO A 77 -5.64 -10.99 3.86
C PRO A 77 -4.20 -10.83 3.35
N ALA A 78 -3.84 -11.46 2.22
CA ALA A 78 -2.47 -11.46 1.69
C ALA A 78 -1.81 -10.07 1.59
N PRO A 79 -2.49 -8.99 1.14
CA PRO A 79 -1.86 -7.69 1.06
C PRO A 79 -1.38 -7.15 2.41
N LEU A 80 -2.16 -7.34 3.48
CA LEU A 80 -1.77 -6.90 4.82
C LEU A 80 -0.62 -7.75 5.37
N LEU A 81 -0.63 -9.06 5.10
CA LEU A 81 0.44 -9.97 5.50
C LEU A 81 1.76 -9.64 4.80
N ILE A 82 1.73 -9.40 3.48
CA ILE A 82 2.90 -9.05 2.67
C ILE A 82 3.41 -7.66 3.06
N TYR A 83 2.53 -6.70 3.32
CA TYR A 83 2.92 -5.39 3.85
C TYR A 83 3.62 -5.54 5.21
N GLY A 84 3.03 -6.30 6.13
CA GLY A 84 3.61 -6.59 7.44
C GLY A 84 4.98 -7.27 7.34
N LEU A 85 5.14 -8.22 6.41
CA LEU A 85 6.43 -8.86 6.13
C LEU A 85 7.46 -7.85 5.61
N SER A 86 7.08 -6.95 4.69
CA SER A 86 7.97 -5.89 4.20
C SER A 86 8.47 -5.02 5.37
N VAL A 87 7.58 -4.61 6.27
CA VAL A 87 7.97 -3.86 7.47
C VAL A 87 8.85 -4.70 8.40
N ALA A 88 8.54 -5.99 8.61
CA ALA A 88 9.32 -6.88 9.47
C ALA A 88 10.75 -7.07 8.96
N ILE A 89 10.95 -7.19 7.64
CA ILE A 89 12.27 -7.21 7.02
C ILE A 89 13.01 -5.90 7.31
N GLU A 90 12.33 -4.76 7.13
CA GLU A 90 12.89 -3.43 7.38
C GLU A 90 13.26 -3.19 8.85
N VAL A 91 12.63 -3.86 9.81
CA VAL A 91 13.04 -3.82 11.23
C VAL A 91 14.43 -4.42 11.44
N LEU A 92 14.81 -5.41 10.62
CA LEU A 92 16.11 -6.07 10.69
C LEU A 92 17.20 -5.33 9.90
N LEU A 93 16.85 -4.26 9.18
CA LEU A 93 17.75 -3.50 8.32
C LEU A 93 17.97 -2.07 8.85
N PRO A 94 19.18 -1.51 8.74
CA PRO A 94 19.41 -0.11 9.06
C PRO A 94 18.75 0.80 8.00
N PRO A 95 18.17 1.95 8.39
CA PRO A 95 18.04 2.49 9.75
C PRO A 95 16.84 1.91 10.53
N TYR A 96 17.12 1.36 11.72
CA TYR A 96 16.16 0.59 12.53
C TYR A 96 14.98 1.38 13.11
N ASN A 97 15.03 2.71 13.10
CA ASN A 97 13.99 3.57 13.68
C ASN A 97 12.90 4.00 12.67
N ARG A 98 12.97 3.54 11.42
CA ARG A 98 12.07 3.96 10.33
C ARG A 98 11.51 2.81 9.49
N ALA A 99 11.49 1.59 10.03
CA ALA A 99 11.10 0.40 9.29
C ALA A 99 9.77 0.53 8.53
N TYR A 100 8.72 1.05 9.18
CA TYR A 100 7.43 1.33 8.52
C TYR A 100 7.61 2.27 7.32
N GLY A 101 8.29 3.40 7.54
CA GLY A 101 8.53 4.45 6.55
C GLY A 101 9.37 3.99 5.36
N ASN A 102 10.25 3.01 5.58
CA ASN A 102 11.17 2.46 4.60
C ASN A 102 10.60 1.26 3.83
N SER A 103 9.44 0.74 4.23
CA SER A 103 8.79 -0.33 3.46
C SER A 103 8.60 0.11 2.00
N CYS A 104 8.74 -0.84 1.08
CA CYS A 104 8.67 -0.54 -0.35
C CYS A 104 7.30 0.02 -0.77
N PHE A 105 6.25 -0.36 -0.04
CA PHE A 105 4.89 0.13 -0.22
C PHE A 105 4.74 1.60 0.19
N GLU A 106 5.21 1.95 1.40
CA GLU A 106 5.17 3.31 1.93
C GLU A 106 6.06 4.26 1.11
N THR A 107 7.26 3.81 0.73
CA THR A 107 8.18 4.61 -0.08
C THR A 107 7.62 4.86 -1.49
N GLU A 108 7.06 3.86 -2.18
CA GLU A 108 6.36 4.13 -3.45
C GLU A 108 5.26 5.19 -3.27
N ALA A 109 4.44 5.07 -2.23
CA ALA A 109 3.35 6.01 -1.97
C ALA A 109 3.89 7.42 -1.66
N ILE A 110 4.92 7.55 -0.82
CA ILE A 110 5.55 8.83 -0.46
C ILE A 110 6.12 9.53 -1.69
N TYR A 111 6.85 8.81 -2.55
CA TYR A 111 7.51 9.40 -3.71
C TYR A 111 6.51 9.84 -4.79
N ASN A 112 5.34 9.21 -4.87
CA ASN A 112 4.39 9.42 -5.97
C ASN A 112 3.06 10.09 -5.58
N GLN A 113 2.74 10.25 -4.30
CA GLN A 113 1.49 10.90 -3.82
C GLN A 113 1.27 12.34 -4.33
N HIS A 114 2.32 12.98 -4.83
CA HIS A 114 2.31 14.34 -5.38
C HIS A 114 1.82 14.40 -6.83
N ASP A 115 1.83 13.26 -7.52
CA ASP A 115 1.34 13.10 -8.89
C ASP A 115 -0.12 12.63 -8.89
N PRO A 116 -1.09 13.52 -9.16
CA PRO A 116 -2.50 13.14 -9.25
C PRO A 116 -2.82 12.19 -10.41
N LEU A 117 -1.94 12.05 -11.40
CA LEU A 117 -2.11 11.18 -12.55
C LEU A 117 -1.45 9.80 -12.36
N TYR A 118 -0.67 9.59 -11.31
CA TYR A 118 0.07 8.35 -11.08
C TYR A 118 -0.84 7.13 -11.07
N THR A 119 -1.90 7.15 -10.25
CA THR A 119 -2.86 6.05 -10.17
C THR A 119 -3.81 5.97 -11.35
N ARG A 120 -3.96 7.05 -12.15
CA ARG A 120 -4.72 7.01 -13.41
C ARG A 120 -3.97 6.25 -14.50
N ARG A 121 -2.64 6.31 -14.49
CA ARG A 121 -1.74 5.60 -15.42
C ARG A 121 -1.30 4.24 -14.86
N TRP A 122 -2.20 3.56 -14.16
CA TRP A 122 -1.88 2.36 -13.35
C TRP A 122 -1.14 1.26 -14.11
N TRP A 123 -1.43 1.06 -15.40
CA TRP A 123 -0.76 0.06 -16.23
C TRP A 123 0.75 0.30 -16.38
N ARG A 124 1.21 1.55 -16.24
CA ARG A 124 2.65 1.90 -16.28
C ARG A 124 3.36 1.63 -14.96
N HIS A 125 2.61 1.31 -13.91
CA HIS A 125 3.10 1.22 -12.53
C HIS A 125 2.71 -0.11 -11.86
N LEU A 126 2.37 -1.12 -12.66
CA LEU A 126 2.11 -2.47 -12.16
C LEU A 126 3.34 -2.99 -11.42
N PHE A 127 3.15 -3.33 -10.15
CA PHE A 127 4.20 -3.84 -9.26
C PHE A 127 5.38 -2.87 -9.07
N ALA A 128 5.15 -1.56 -9.27
CA ALA A 128 6.22 -0.57 -9.14
C ALA A 128 6.86 -0.55 -7.74
N TRP A 129 6.14 -0.93 -6.68
CA TRP A 129 6.67 -1.12 -5.32
C TRP A 129 7.90 -2.04 -5.27
N ILE A 130 8.08 -3.00 -6.19
CA ILE A 130 9.28 -3.85 -6.24
C ILE A 130 10.54 -2.99 -6.42
N THR A 131 10.46 -1.92 -7.21
CA THR A 131 11.60 -1.02 -7.45
C THR A 131 12.00 -0.24 -6.19
N TYR A 132 11.08 -0.13 -5.22
CA TYR A 132 11.25 0.57 -3.95
C TYR A 132 11.73 -0.34 -2.80
N ILE A 133 11.97 -1.64 -3.06
CA ILE A 133 12.53 -2.57 -2.04
C ILE A 133 13.86 -2.08 -1.44
N PRO A 134 14.82 -1.53 -2.21
CA PRO A 134 16.05 -1.05 -1.61
C PRO A 134 15.83 0.27 -0.86
N ASN A 135 15.65 0.20 0.46
CA ASN A 135 15.45 1.36 1.34
C ASN A 135 16.58 2.40 1.27
N ARG A 136 17.80 2.01 0.86
CA ARG A 136 18.94 2.92 0.68
C ARG A 136 18.82 3.78 -0.57
N LYS A 137 18.18 3.24 -1.61
CA LYS A 137 17.95 3.96 -2.88
C LYS A 137 16.72 4.87 -2.77
N TYR A 138 15.70 4.43 -2.03
CA TYR A 138 14.47 5.17 -1.79
C TYR A 138 14.18 5.30 -0.29
N PRO A 139 14.94 6.12 0.44
CA PRO A 139 14.75 6.27 1.88
C PRO A 139 13.44 6.99 2.21
N TYR A 140 12.89 6.71 3.39
CA TYR A 140 11.75 7.45 3.93
C TYR A 140 11.96 8.98 3.91
N ILE A 141 10.98 9.71 3.36
CA ILE A 141 10.94 11.17 3.35
C ILE A 141 9.93 11.68 4.40
N PRO A 142 10.40 12.39 5.45
CA PRO A 142 9.52 13.02 6.44
C PRO A 142 8.53 14.01 5.83
N PRO A 143 7.30 14.17 6.38
CA PRO A 143 6.24 15.02 5.83
C PRO A 143 6.66 16.46 5.47
N GLU A 144 7.51 17.06 6.29
CA GLU A 144 8.02 18.43 6.15
C GLU A 144 9.01 18.59 4.98
N LYS A 145 9.59 17.48 4.48
CA LYS A 145 10.52 17.48 3.35
C LYS A 145 9.87 17.00 2.04
N ARG A 146 8.58 16.67 2.06
CA ARG A 146 7.89 16.15 0.87
C ARG A 146 7.49 17.28 -0.08
N PRO A 147 7.60 17.09 -1.40
CA PRO A 147 7.28 18.15 -2.36
C PRO A 147 5.80 18.57 -2.33
N PRO A 148 5.46 19.75 -2.88
CA PRO A 148 4.07 20.16 -3.07
C PRO A 148 3.36 19.26 -4.10
N MET A 149 2.03 19.38 -4.19
CA MET A 149 1.26 18.71 -5.25
C MET A 149 1.66 19.27 -6.62
N MET A 150 1.82 18.39 -7.61
CA MET A 150 1.99 18.81 -9.00
C MET A 150 0.70 19.41 -9.54
N LYS A 151 0.83 20.44 -10.38
CA LYS A 151 -0.29 21.00 -11.13
C LYS A 151 -0.63 20.05 -12.28
N ASN A 152 -1.93 19.85 -12.54
CA ASN A 152 -2.42 19.09 -13.69
C ASN A 152 -2.20 19.85 -14.99
#